data_AF-X1CP24-F1
#
_entry.id   AF-X1CP24-F1
#
_cell.length_a   1.000
_cell.length_b   1.000
_cell.length_c   1.000
_cell.angle_alpha   90.00
_cell.angle_beta   90.00
_cell.angle_gamma   90.00
#
_symmetry.space_group_name_H-M   'P 1'
#
loop_
_entity.id
_entity.type
_entity.pdbx_description
1 polymer ?
#
loop_
_entity_poly.entity_id
_entity_poly.type
_entity_poly.pdbx_seq_one_letter_code
_entity_poly.pdbx_strand_id
1 'polypeptide(L)' 'MPNGGRERVIQKLDISSLTEEQLAKTIDHAVLKPSSTEVQIKEGCSIALKYKVAAICVNPCYVRLCADILKNSEVKV' A
#
# COMPACT_ATOMS: atom_id res chain seq x y z
N MET A 1 -14.44 14.67 -26.34
CA MET A 1 -13.48 14.40 -25.25
C MET A 1 -13.17 12.92 -25.26
N PRO A 2 -11.94 12.48 -25.56
CA PRO A 2 -11.61 11.04 -25.57
C PRO A 2 -11.58 10.53 -24.13
N ASN A 3 -12.44 9.54 -23.84
CA ASN A 3 -12.46 8.83 -22.58
C ASN A 3 -11.21 7.93 -22.51
N GLY A 4 -10.15 8.44 -21.88
CA GLY A 4 -8.93 7.69 -21.59
C GLY A 4 -9.18 6.60 -20.54
N GLY A 5 -9.83 5.52 -20.95
CA GLY A 5 -9.89 4.28 -20.19
C GLY A 5 -8.46 3.80 -19.96
N ARG A 6 -8.00 3.81 -18.70
CA ARG A 6 -6.72 3.21 -18.33
C ARG A 6 -6.86 1.70 -18.52
N GLU A 7 -6.41 1.22 -19.67
CA GLU A 7 -6.28 -0.20 -19.96
C GLU A 7 -5.29 -0.78 -18.93
N ARG A 8 -5.83 -1.51 -17.94
CA ARG A 8 -4.98 -2.22 -16.98
C ARG A 8 -4.39 -3.41 -17.72
N VAL A 9 -3.16 -3.25 -18.20
CA VAL A 9 -2.34 -4.37 -18.64
C VAL A 9 -2.16 -5.29 -17.42
N ILE A 10 -2.91 -6.40 -17.37
CA ILE A 10 -2.70 -7.43 -16.34
C ILE A 10 -1.44 -8.18 -16.75
N GLN A 11 -0.31 -7.81 -16.14
CA GLN A 11 0.91 -8.59 -16.27
C GLN A 11 0.69 -9.93 -15.57
N LYS A 12 0.80 -11.03 -16.33
CA LYS A 12 0.80 -12.38 -15.75
C LYS A 12 2.02 -12.50 -14.85
N LEU A 13 1.78 -12.74 -13.57
CA LEU A 13 2.84 -13.06 -12.62
C LEU A 13 3.14 -14.55 -12.75
N ASP A 14 4.38 -14.88 -13.09
CA ASP A 14 4.89 -16.25 -13.11
C ASP A 14 5.59 -16.54 -11.78
N ILE A 15 5.19 -17.63 -11.12
CA ILE A 15 5.67 -17.97 -9.76
C ILE A 15 7.16 -18.33 -9.77
N SER A 16 7.66 -18.87 -10.87
CA SER A 16 9.07 -19.30 -11.00
C SER A 16 10.05 -18.13 -11.17
N SER A 17 9.56 -16.92 -11.49
CA SER A 17 10.38 -15.74 -11.77
C SER A 17 9.98 -14.49 -10.96
N LEU A 18 9.16 -14.65 -9.93
CA LEU A 18 8.62 -13.55 -9.13
C LEU A 18 9.69 -12.93 -8.21
N THR A 19 9.87 -11.61 -8.29
CA THR A 19 10.71 -10.87 -7.33
C THR A 19 9.92 -10.41 -6.10
N GLU A 20 10.62 -10.18 -4.99
CA GLU A 20 10.00 -9.67 -3.75
C GLU A 20 9.29 -8.32 -3.98
N GLU A 21 9.84 -7.47 -4.83
CA GLU A 21 9.28 -6.16 -5.17
C GLU A 21 7.98 -6.28 -5.98
N GLN A 22 7.94 -7.20 -6.94
CA GLN A 22 6.73 -7.48 -7.72
C GLN A 22 5.64 -8.07 -6.82
N LEU A 23 6.01 -8.97 -5.91
CA LEU A 23 5.09 -9.53 -4.92
C LEU A 23 4.56 -8.43 -3.99
N ALA A 24 5.41 -7.54 -3.48
CA ALA A 24 5.00 -6.46 -2.59
C ALA A 24 3.96 -5.53 -3.24
N LYS A 25 4.07 -5.25 -4.54
CA LYS A 25 3.09 -4.47 -5.32
C LYS A 25 1.72 -5.16 -5.50
N THR A 26 1.56 -6.38 -5.01
CA THR A 26 0.26 -7.09 -4.95
C THR A 26 -0.33 -7.19 -3.55
N ILE A 27 0.37 -6.67 -2.53
CA ILE A 27 -0.02 -6.80 -1.13
C ILE A 27 -0.52 -5.45 -0.61
N ASP A 28 -1.62 -5.50 0.15
CA ASP A 28 -2.09 -4.39 0.98
C ASP A 28 -1.77 -4.68 2.46
N HIS A 29 -0.99 -3.82 3.10
CA HIS A 29 -0.61 -4.00 4.50
C HIS A 29 -1.71 -3.47 5.42
N ALA A 30 -2.38 -4.36 6.17
CA ALA A 30 -3.52 -3.97 7.01
C ALA A 30 -3.15 -3.76 8.49
N VAL A 31 -3.48 -2.58 9.02
CA VAL A 31 -3.42 -2.23 10.45
C VAL A 31 -4.81 -1.77 10.91
N LEU A 32 -5.69 -2.74 11.14
CA LEU A 32 -7.13 -2.53 11.37
C LEU A 32 -7.61 -2.97 12.76
N LYS A 33 -6.70 -3.34 13.66
CA LYS A 33 -7.11 -3.71 15.03
C LYS A 33 -7.77 -2.49 15.70
N PRO A 34 -8.92 -2.65 16.37
CA PRO A 34 -9.59 -1.53 17.05
C PRO A 34 -8.71 -0.88 18.14
N SER A 35 -7.82 -1.67 18.75
CA SER A 35 -6.86 -1.23 19.76
C SER A 35 -5.52 -0.75 19.17
N SER A 36 -5.43 -0.58 17.85
CA SER A 36 -4.21 -0.06 17.23
C SER A 36 -3.94 1.36 17.69
N THR A 37 -2.73 1.57 18.21
CA THR A 37 -2.25 2.89 18.63
C THR A 37 -1.61 3.62 17.46
N GLU A 38 -1.50 4.94 17.56
CA GLU A 38 -0.79 5.75 16.56
C GLU A 38 0.66 5.28 16.32
N VAL A 39 1.33 4.75 17.35
CA VAL A 39 2.69 4.21 17.25
C VAL A 39 2.70 3.00 16.30
N GLN A 40 1.75 2.08 16.47
CA GLN A 40 1.62 0.91 15.60
C GLN A 40 1.24 1.30 14.17
N ILE A 41 0.43 2.34 14.00
CA ILE A 41 0.10 2.88 12.68
C ILE A 41 1.34 3.44 11.98
N LYS A 42 2.17 4.21 12.70
CA LYS A 42 3.44 4.75 12.18
C LYS A 42 4.43 3.64 11.82
N GLU A 43 4.52 2.61 12.65
CA GLU A 43 5.33 1.42 12.37
C GLU A 43 4.81 0.68 11.12
N GLY A 44 3.50 0.50 10.99
CA GLY A 44 2.87 -0.06 9.80
C GLY A 44 3.15 0.74 8.53
N CYS A 45 3.09 2.07 8.60
CA CYS A 45 3.48 2.95 7.49
C CYS A 45 4.96 2.76 7.12
N SER A 46 5.83 2.59 8.12
CA SER A 46 7.27 2.38 7.89
C SER A 46 7.54 1.05 7.19
N ILE A 47 6.82 -0.02 7.56
CA ILE A 47 6.87 -1.33 6.87
C ILE A 47 6.36 -1.18 5.44
N ALA A 48 5.24 -0.50 5.24
CA ALA A 48 4.65 -0.29 3.93
C ALA A 48 5.62 0.46 3.00
N LEU A 49 6.32 1.49 3.50
CA LEU A 49 7.37 2.21 2.77
C LEU A 49 8.59 1.34 2.47
N LYS A 50 9.06 0.56 3.47
CA LYS A 50 10.23 -0.30 3.33
C LYS A 50 10.07 -1.31 2.20
N TYR A 51 8.90 -1.95 2.11
CA TYR A 51 8.61 -2.95 1.09
C TYR A 51 7.92 -2.39 -0.15
N LYS A 52 7.59 -1.08 -0.16
CA LYS A 52 6.89 -0.39 -1.26
C LYS A 52 5.62 -1.11 -1.70
N VAL A 53 4.85 -1.59 -0.71
CA VAL A 53 3.61 -2.34 -0.93
C VAL A 53 2.57 -1.54 -1.73
N ALA A 54 1.52 -2.19 -2.22
CA ALA A 54 0.51 -1.51 -3.04
C ALA A 54 -0.25 -0.43 -2.25
N ALA A 55 -0.75 -0.80 -1.08
CA ALA A 55 -1.45 0.10 -0.18
C ALA A 55 -1.24 -0.27 1.30
N ILE A 56 -1.57 0.67 2.18
CA ILE A 56 -1.82 0.41 3.60
C ILE A 56 -3.32 0.54 3.86
N CYS A 57 -3.90 -0.40 4.61
CA CYS A 57 -5.30 -0.37 5.02
C CYS A 57 -5.37 -0.01 6.51
N VAL A 58 -5.97 1.12 6.85
CA VAL A 58 -6.09 1.62 8.23
C VAL A 58 -7.52 2.05 8.55
N ASN A 59 -7.84 2.16 9.85
CA ASN A 59 -9.11 2.73 10.26
C ASN A 59 -9.23 4.18 9.78
N PRO A 60 -10.44 4.66 9.41
CA PRO A 60 -10.63 6.01 8.84
C PRO A 60 -10.03 7.15 9.65
N CYS A 61 -10.03 7.03 10.98
CA CYS A 61 -9.43 8.01 11.90
C CYS A 61 -7.93 8.23 11.66
N TYR A 62 -7.23 7.24 11.12
CA TYR A 62 -5.78 7.29 10.88
C TYR A 62 -5.40 7.62 9.43
N VAL A 63 -6.37 7.72 8.51
CA VAL A 63 -6.09 7.99 7.09
C VAL A 63 -5.29 9.28 6.90
N ARG A 64 -5.63 10.35 7.64
CA ARG A 64 -4.90 11.63 7.59
C ARG A 64 -3.43 11.48 7.99
N LEU A 65 -3.18 10.79 9.11
CA LEU A 65 -1.84 10.52 9.62
C LEU A 65 -1.01 9.71 8.62
N CYS A 66 -1.59 8.63 8.09
CA CYS A 66 -0.94 7.78 7.09
C CYS A 66 -0.65 8.54 5.79
N ALA A 67 -1.60 9.36 5.31
CA ALA A 67 -1.41 10.19 4.11
C ALA A 67 -0.26 11.19 4.25
N ASP A 68 -0.09 11.78 5.44
CA ASP A 68 1.01 12.70 5.71
C ASP A 68 2.37 11.96 5.74
N ILE A 69 2.42 10.76 6.33
CA ILE A 69 3.65 9.93 6.38
C ILE A 69 4.02 9.38 5.01
N LEU A 70 3.04 8.93 4.23
CA LEU A 70 3.23 8.34 2.91
C LEU A 70 3.32 9.40 1.80
N LYS A 71 3.42 10.67 2.15
CA LYS A 71 3.52 11.76 1.18
C LYS A 71 4.75 11.55 0.29
N ASN A 72 4.53 11.57 -1.03
CA ASN A 72 5.53 11.28 -2.07
C ASN A 72 5.95 9.80 -2.18
N SER A 73 5.22 8.88 -1.56
CA SER A 73 5.37 7.44 -1.78
C SER A 73 4.45 6.94 -2.91
N GLU A 74 4.78 5.79 -3.47
CA GLU A 74 3.90 5.02 -4.36
C GLU A 74 2.86 4.18 -3.59
N VAL A 75 3.04 4.04 -2.27
CA VAL A 75 2.13 3.31 -1.38
C VAL A 75 0.84 4.12 -1.21
N LYS A 76 -0.31 3.49 -1.48
CA LYS A 76 -1.63 4.11 -1.30
C LYS A 76 -2.13 3.98 0.13
N VAL A 77 -3.08 4.84 0.51
CA VAL A 77 -3.81 4.83 1.78
C VAL A 77 -5.28 5.08 1.51
#